data_AF-A0ABC8UJ42-F1
#
_entry.id   AF-A0ABC8UJ42-F1
#
_cell.length_a   1.000
_cell.length_b   1.000
_cell.length_c   1.000
_cell.angle_alpha   90.00
_cell.angle_beta   90.00
_cell.angle_gamma   90.00
#
_symmetry.space_group_name_H-M   'P 1'
#
loop_
_entity.id
_entity.type
_entity.pdbx_description
1 polymer ?
#
loop_
_entity_poly.entity_id
_entity_poly.type
_entity_poly.pdbx_seq_one_letter_code
_entity_poly.pdbx_strand_id
1 'polypeptide(L)'
;MTLNTPGDLAISLGTSDTVFGITTDHKPSLEGHVFPNPVDIKGYMVMLVYKNGSLTREANSTSKWWEVGFYYKEHEILPPLPAGFHRYILENFKGDCLDDLSEREVEEFGPPSEIRALVEGQLLSMRAHAERFGMPSPPKRIIATGGASANHCIISSIASIFGCNVYTVQRPDSLGAALRAAHGWLCNKKGSFVPISRMYMDKLDKTSLGCKLAVYAGDQELVAKYALLMKKRMEIENRLVQKRGRW
;
A
#
# COMPACT_ATOMS: atom_id res chain seq x y z
N MET A 1 9.65 0.80 -15.10
CA MET A 1 9.48 -0.12 -13.96
C MET A 1 10.74 0.03 -13.15
N THR A 2 10.82 1.11 -12.39
CA THR A 2 11.87 1.28 -11.40
C THR A 2 11.25 2.03 -10.26
N LEU A 3 11.07 1.30 -9.16
CA LEU A 3 10.82 1.87 -7.86
C LEU A 3 12.17 2.40 -7.37
N ASN A 4 12.49 3.66 -7.70
CA ASN A 4 13.82 4.20 -7.44
C ASN A 4 13.84 5.65 -6.99
N THR A 5 12.69 6.35 -7.03
CA THR A 5 12.60 7.74 -6.61
C THR A 5 11.99 7.80 -5.21
N PRO A 6 12.54 8.59 -4.27
CA PRO A 6 11.90 8.83 -3.00
C PRO A 6 10.44 9.27 -3.17
N GLY A 7 9.55 8.67 -2.39
CA GLY A 7 8.10 8.83 -2.49
C GLY A 7 7.40 7.89 -3.48
N ASP A 8 8.14 7.10 -4.27
CA ASP A 8 7.53 6.01 -5.04
C ASP A 8 7.10 4.86 -4.10
N LEU A 9 5.91 4.32 -4.34
CA LEU A 9 5.42 3.09 -3.72
C LEU A 9 5.13 2.02 -4.77
N ALA A 10 5.28 0.75 -4.40
CA ALA A 10 4.73 -0.38 -5.14
C ALA A 10 3.90 -1.26 -4.20
N ILE A 11 2.77 -1.74 -4.70
CA ILE A 11 1.90 -2.66 -3.98
C ILE A 11 1.78 -3.93 -4.82
N SER A 12 2.37 -5.02 -4.31
CA SER A 12 2.21 -6.36 -4.88
C SER A 12 1.00 -7.01 -4.24
N LEU A 13 -0.04 -7.26 -5.04
CA LEU A 13 -1.30 -7.84 -4.62
C LEU A 13 -1.35 -9.33 -4.97
N GLY A 14 -1.13 -10.18 -3.97
CA GLY A 14 -0.90 -11.61 -4.14
C GLY A 14 -1.62 -12.46 -3.09
N THR A 15 -1.17 -13.70 -2.90
CA THR A 15 -1.62 -14.54 -1.77
C THR A 15 -1.33 -13.87 -0.44
N SER A 16 -0.14 -13.29 -0.33
CA SER A 16 0.23 -12.25 0.61
C SER A 16 0.46 -10.96 -0.15
N ASP A 17 0.13 -9.84 0.48
CA ASP A 17 0.37 -8.53 -0.10
C ASP A 17 1.69 -7.97 0.43
N THR A 18 2.37 -7.18 -0.41
CA THR A 18 3.63 -6.53 -0.02
C THR A 18 3.67 -5.10 -0.52
N VAL A 19 3.94 -4.17 0.39
CA VAL A 19 4.18 -2.77 0.07
C VAL A 19 5.67 -2.52 0.06
N PHE A 20 6.18 -1.99 -1.04
CA PHE A 20 7.55 -1.50 -1.16
C PHE A 20 7.54 0.02 -1.27
N GLY A 21 8.40 0.71 -0.54
CA GLY A 21 8.52 2.16 -0.60
C GLY A 21 9.96 2.61 -0.67
N ILE A 22 10.21 3.72 -1.38
CA ILE A 22 11.53 4.35 -1.40
C ILE A 22 11.47 5.65 -0.60
N THR A 23 12.36 5.80 0.35
CA THR A 23 12.45 7.00 1.18
C THR A 23 13.91 7.37 1.44
N THR A 24 14.14 8.63 1.80
CA THR A 24 15.42 9.11 2.36
C THR A 24 15.33 9.33 3.87
N ASP A 25 14.11 9.44 4.40
CA ASP A 25 13.80 9.63 5.81
C ASP A 25 13.03 8.40 6.31
N HIS A 26 13.76 7.31 6.53
CA HIS A 26 13.20 6.07 7.08
C HIS A 26 12.93 6.19 8.59
N LYS A 27 11.85 5.54 9.05
CA LYS A 27 11.51 5.41 10.47
C LYS A 27 11.39 3.94 10.85
N PRO A 28 12.51 3.25 11.15
CA PRO A 28 12.48 1.86 11.58
C PRO A 28 11.57 1.67 12.81
N SER A 29 10.90 0.52 12.87
CA SER A 29 9.99 0.14 13.95
C SER A 29 10.17 -1.35 14.26
N LEU A 30 9.46 -1.84 15.29
CA LEU A 30 9.35 -3.28 15.58
C LEU A 30 8.54 -4.03 14.50
N GLU A 31 7.77 -3.29 13.73
CA GLU A 31 7.01 -3.77 12.59
C GLU A 31 7.79 -3.49 11.29
N GLY A 32 7.48 -4.22 10.20
CA GLY A 32 8.04 -3.96 8.88
C GLY A 32 9.56 -4.12 8.75
N HIS A 33 10.09 -3.77 7.58
CA HIS A 33 11.52 -3.87 7.30
C HIS A 33 12.02 -2.64 6.56
N VAL A 34 13.23 -2.19 6.92
CA VAL A 34 13.95 -1.15 6.18
C VAL A 34 15.30 -1.69 5.74
N PHE A 35 15.59 -1.55 4.45
CA PHE A 35 16.81 -1.97 3.80
C PHE A 35 17.52 -0.78 3.16
N PRO A 36 18.86 -0.81 3.01
CA PRO A 36 19.53 0.07 2.07
C PRO A 36 18.89 -0.06 0.68
N ASN A 37 18.68 1.06 -0.01
CA ASN A 37 18.11 1.01 -1.35
C ASN A 37 19.08 0.23 -2.27
N PRO A 38 18.62 -0.80 -2.99
CA PRO A 38 19.49 -1.55 -3.87
C PRO A 38 20.08 -0.64 -4.96
N VAL A 39 19.30 0.30 -5.50
CA VAL A 39 19.62 1.05 -6.73
C VAL A 39 20.18 2.45 -6.53
N ASP A 40 20.16 2.94 -5.29
CA ASP A 40 20.64 4.27 -4.93
C ASP A 40 21.50 4.19 -3.66
N ILE A 41 22.62 4.90 -3.63
CA ILE A 41 23.61 4.83 -2.54
C ILE A 41 23.23 5.66 -1.30
N LYS A 42 22.17 6.48 -1.37
CA LYS A 42 21.75 7.39 -0.29
C LYS A 42 20.34 7.10 0.24
N GLY A 43 19.51 6.41 -0.54
CA GLY A 43 18.14 6.07 -0.17
C GLY A 43 17.98 4.76 0.59
N TYR A 44 16.77 4.54 1.08
CA TYR A 44 16.31 3.32 1.72
C TYR A 44 15.10 2.73 0.98
N MET A 45 14.91 1.43 1.16
CA MET A 45 13.72 0.70 0.74
C MET A 45 12.98 0.20 1.99
N VAL A 46 11.72 0.58 2.13
CA VAL A 46 10.78 0.05 3.13
C VAL A 46 10.03 -1.12 2.51
N MET A 47 9.85 -2.20 3.28
CA MET A 47 9.04 -3.36 2.90
C MET A 47 8.07 -3.71 4.03
N LEU A 48 6.78 -3.72 3.72
CA LEU A 48 5.70 -4.13 4.62
C LEU A 48 5.01 -5.35 4.06
N VAL A 49 4.80 -6.37 4.89
CA VAL A 49 4.28 -7.67 4.46
C VAL A 49 2.97 -7.94 5.19
N TYR A 50 1.95 -8.32 4.42
CA TYR A 50 0.62 -8.67 4.89
C TYR A 50 0.34 -10.12 4.49
N LYS A 51 0.11 -10.98 5.47
CA LYS A 51 -0.16 -12.40 5.26
C LYS A 51 -1.46 -12.62 4.50
N ASN A 52 -2.52 -11.91 4.86
CA ASN A 52 -3.87 -12.12 4.34
C ASN A 52 -4.15 -11.27 3.08
N GLY A 53 -3.61 -11.66 1.92
CA GLY A 53 -3.79 -10.96 0.64
C GLY A 53 -5.01 -11.43 -0.17
N SER A 54 -4.96 -12.62 -0.75
CA SER A 54 -5.82 -13.02 -1.88
C SER A 54 -7.27 -13.44 -1.55
N LEU A 55 -7.92 -12.84 -0.56
CA LEU A 55 -9.32 -13.15 -0.25
C LEU A 55 -10.26 -12.44 -1.22
N THR A 56 -11.20 -13.19 -1.79
CA THR A 56 -12.14 -12.86 -2.88
C THR A 56 -12.58 -11.38 -2.91
N ARG A 57 -11.92 -10.58 -3.74
CA ARG A 57 -12.09 -9.10 -3.84
C ARG A 57 -13.02 -8.71 -4.99
N GLU A 58 -14.24 -9.23 -5.02
CA GLU A 58 -15.25 -8.74 -5.96
C GLU A 58 -16.02 -7.57 -5.34
N ALA A 59 -15.34 -6.43 -5.20
CA ALA A 59 -15.94 -5.20 -4.70
C ALA A 59 -16.63 -4.44 -5.84
N ASN A 60 -17.94 -4.60 -5.96
CA ASN A 60 -18.83 -3.60 -6.56
C ASN A 60 -19.94 -3.33 -5.55
N SER A 61 -19.75 -2.35 -4.68
CA SER A 61 -20.76 -2.00 -3.70
C SER A 61 -20.82 -0.51 -3.40
N THR A 62 -22.04 0.01 -3.39
CA THR A 62 -22.48 1.32 -2.88
C THR A 62 -22.61 1.35 -1.36
N SER A 63 -21.74 0.64 -0.63
CA SER A 63 -21.82 0.52 0.84
C SER A 63 -21.35 1.77 1.59
N LYS A 64 -21.64 1.79 2.89
CA LYS A 64 -21.50 2.93 3.79
C LYS A 64 -20.04 3.18 4.17
N TRP A 65 -19.65 4.46 4.17
CA TRP A 65 -18.26 4.91 4.37
C TRP A 65 -17.72 4.80 5.81
N TRP A 66 -18.59 4.45 6.75
CA TRP A 66 -18.31 4.45 8.19
C TRP A 66 -18.22 3.03 8.79
N GLU A 67 -18.11 2.00 7.93
CA GLU A 67 -17.97 0.61 8.35
C GLU A 67 -16.50 0.18 8.21
N VAL A 68 -15.86 -0.09 9.35
CA VAL A 68 -14.44 -0.44 9.44
C VAL A 68 -14.32 -1.92 9.77
N GLY A 69 -13.57 -2.66 8.94
CA GLY A 69 -13.37 -4.09 9.13
C GLY A 69 -11.91 -4.51 9.20
N PHE A 70 -11.67 -5.58 9.95
CA PHE A 70 -10.39 -6.26 10.11
C PHE A 70 -10.62 -7.74 9.80
N TYR A 71 -9.95 -8.27 8.77
CA TYR A 71 -10.25 -9.58 8.22
C TYR A 71 -9.01 -10.45 8.12
N TYR A 72 -8.75 -11.26 9.13
CA TYR A 72 -7.57 -12.12 9.20
C TYR A 72 -7.98 -13.59 9.28
N LYS A 73 -7.85 -14.34 8.19
CA LYS A 73 -8.10 -15.80 8.19
C LYS A 73 -6.98 -16.55 8.88
N GLU A 74 -5.76 -16.05 8.73
CA GLU A 74 -4.56 -16.53 9.42
C GLU A 74 -4.00 -15.40 10.30
N HIS A 75 -3.12 -15.75 11.24
CA HIS A 75 -2.36 -14.77 12.01
C HIS A 75 -1.68 -13.77 11.07
N GLU A 76 -1.95 -12.50 11.31
CA GLU A 76 -1.44 -11.41 10.51
C GLU A 76 -0.03 -11.02 10.97
N ILE A 77 0.79 -10.58 10.01
CA ILE A 77 2.15 -10.09 10.25
C ILE A 77 2.10 -8.61 10.64
N LEU A 78 1.33 -7.82 9.88
CA LEU A 78 1.17 -6.39 10.09
C LEU A 78 -0.31 -5.98 9.97
N PRO A 79 -0.95 -5.56 11.07
CA PRO A 79 -0.48 -5.60 12.46
C PRO A 79 -0.33 -7.03 12.99
N PRO A 80 0.43 -7.26 14.08
CA PRO A 80 0.63 -8.59 14.68
C PRO A 80 -0.62 -9.06 15.45
N LEU A 81 -1.69 -9.36 14.72
CA LEU A 81 -2.98 -9.80 15.23
C LEU A 81 -3.23 -11.29 14.97
N PRO A 82 -3.91 -11.99 15.90
CA PRO A 82 -4.34 -13.36 15.65
C PRO A 82 -5.42 -13.43 14.57
N ALA A 83 -5.61 -14.62 14.00
CA ALA A 83 -6.74 -14.89 13.13
C ALA A 83 -8.06 -14.52 13.82
N GLY A 84 -8.94 -13.83 13.09
CA GLY A 84 -10.19 -13.28 13.59
C GLY A 84 -10.74 -12.20 12.68
N PHE A 85 -12.05 -11.98 12.79
CA PHE A 85 -12.76 -10.90 12.11
C PHE A 85 -13.30 -9.93 13.14
N HIS A 86 -13.05 -8.64 12.92
CA HIS A 86 -13.56 -7.57 13.77
C HIS A 86 -14.19 -6.49 12.91
N ARG A 87 -15.35 -5.99 13.34
CA ARG A 87 -16.18 -5.07 12.57
C ARG A 87 -16.69 -3.97 13.48
N TYR A 88 -16.55 -2.74 13.02
CA TYR A 88 -16.92 -1.56 13.77
C TYR A 88 -17.73 -0.62 12.88
N ILE A 89 -18.85 -0.14 13.42
CA ILE A 89 -19.61 0.97 12.84
C ILE A 89 -19.14 2.24 13.55
N LEU A 90 -18.68 3.22 12.79
CA LEU A 90 -18.41 4.56 13.29
C LEU A 90 -19.72 5.34 13.33
N GLU A 91 -20.18 5.65 14.53
CA GLU A 91 -21.38 6.44 14.76
C GLU A 91 -21.02 7.92 14.63
N ASN A 92 -21.95 8.72 14.11
CA ASN A 92 -21.77 10.16 13.87
C ASN A 92 -20.64 10.55 12.90
N PHE A 93 -20.07 9.61 12.13
CA PHE A 93 -19.07 9.95 11.13
C PHE A 93 -19.69 10.69 9.95
N LYS A 94 -19.42 12.00 9.88
CA LYS A 94 -19.86 12.89 8.78
C LYS A 94 -18.83 13.03 7.67
N GLY A 95 -17.58 12.60 7.91
CA GLY A 95 -16.48 12.70 6.95
C GLY A 95 -15.67 13.99 7.03
N ASP A 96 -15.99 14.89 7.97
CA ASP A 96 -15.37 16.22 8.05
C ASP A 96 -14.45 16.39 9.27
N CYS A 97 -14.75 15.71 10.39
CA CYS A 97 -13.91 15.66 11.59
C CYS A 97 -14.09 14.33 12.35
N LEU A 98 -13.26 14.12 13.38
CA LEU A 98 -13.32 12.95 14.27
C LEU A 98 -13.95 13.28 15.65
N ASP A 99 -14.49 14.49 15.81
CA ASP A 99 -15.06 14.93 17.09
C ASP A 99 -16.37 14.18 17.38
N ASP A 100 -16.59 13.83 18.65
CA ASP A 100 -17.76 13.10 19.14
C ASP A 100 -18.06 11.77 18.41
N LEU A 101 -17.02 11.17 17.82
CA LEU A 101 -17.13 9.92 17.08
C LEU A 101 -16.99 8.73 18.03
N SER A 102 -18.09 7.99 18.20
CA SER A 102 -18.10 6.69 18.87
C SER A 102 -17.99 5.55 17.86
N GLU A 103 -17.44 4.42 18.30
CA GLU A 103 -17.44 3.18 17.53
C GLU A 103 -18.21 2.09 18.26
N ARG A 104 -18.96 1.30 17.49
CA ARG A 104 -19.71 0.15 18.00
C ARG A 104 -19.26 -1.11 17.28
N GLU A 105 -18.82 -2.10 18.05
CA GLU A 105 -18.51 -3.43 17.50
C GLU A 105 -19.81 -4.13 17.08
N VAL A 106 -19.78 -4.77 15.91
CA VAL A 106 -20.91 -5.53 15.37
C VAL A 106 -20.45 -6.91 14.89
N GLU A 107 -21.36 -7.87 14.83
CA GLU A 107 -21.01 -9.24 14.41
C GLU A 107 -20.83 -9.34 12.90
N GLU A 108 -21.70 -8.70 12.13
CA GLU A 108 -21.74 -8.75 10.67
C GLU A 108 -22.17 -7.41 10.06
N PHE A 109 -21.72 -7.18 8.82
CA PHE A 109 -22.25 -6.16 7.93
C PHE A 109 -23.11 -6.81 6.83
N GLY A 110 -23.85 -5.97 6.09
CA GLY A 110 -24.48 -6.43 4.86
C GLY A 110 -23.43 -6.95 3.87
N PRO A 111 -23.73 -7.97 3.03
CA PRO A 111 -22.74 -8.56 2.12
C PRO A 111 -21.96 -7.55 1.25
N PRO A 112 -22.59 -6.49 0.71
CA PRO A 112 -21.87 -5.48 -0.07
C PRO A 112 -20.91 -4.63 0.80
N SER A 113 -21.25 -4.41 2.06
CA SER A 113 -20.42 -3.71 3.04
C SER A 113 -19.23 -4.54 3.51
N GLU A 114 -19.40 -5.84 3.70
CA GLU A 114 -18.31 -6.76 4.06
C GLU A 114 -17.14 -6.67 3.08
N ILE A 115 -17.46 -6.71 1.77
CA ILE A 115 -16.44 -6.71 0.73
C ILE A 115 -15.70 -5.36 0.68
N ARG A 116 -16.42 -4.26 0.86
CA ARG A 116 -15.83 -2.92 0.88
C ARG A 116 -14.96 -2.73 2.12
N ALA A 117 -15.46 -3.05 3.31
CA ALA A 117 -14.72 -2.96 4.56
C ALA A 117 -13.45 -3.82 4.53
N LEU A 118 -13.48 -4.98 3.85
CA LEU A 118 -12.30 -5.82 3.60
C LEU A 118 -11.26 -5.09 2.75
N VAL A 119 -11.64 -4.61 1.56
CA VAL A 119 -10.71 -3.96 0.62
C VAL A 119 -10.18 -2.65 1.19
N GLU A 120 -11.07 -1.77 1.66
CA GLU A 120 -10.68 -0.47 2.20
C GLU A 120 -9.90 -0.62 3.50
N GLY A 121 -10.32 -1.53 4.40
CA GLY A 121 -9.61 -1.81 5.65
C GLY A 121 -8.16 -2.23 5.39
N GLN A 122 -7.93 -3.08 4.39
CA GLN A 122 -6.58 -3.50 4.02
C GLN A 122 -5.76 -2.34 3.43
N LEU A 123 -6.32 -1.57 2.51
CA LEU A 123 -5.62 -0.44 1.86
C LEU A 123 -5.35 0.71 2.84
N LEU A 124 -6.26 0.99 3.77
CA LEU A 124 -6.06 1.97 4.84
C LEU A 124 -4.95 1.51 5.80
N SER A 125 -4.88 0.22 6.10
CA SER A 125 -3.75 -0.34 6.87
C SER A 125 -2.42 -0.11 6.15
N MET A 126 -2.36 -0.42 4.85
CA MET A 126 -1.15 -0.22 4.03
C MET A 126 -0.72 1.25 4.00
N ARG A 127 -1.67 2.18 3.82
CA ARG A 127 -1.40 3.62 3.83
C ARG A 127 -0.85 4.06 5.18
N ALA A 128 -1.55 3.74 6.26
CA ALA A 128 -1.17 4.17 7.60
C ALA A 128 0.23 3.67 8.01
N HIS A 129 0.51 2.40 7.72
CA HIS A 129 1.82 1.83 8.01
C HIS A 129 2.89 2.47 7.10
N ALA A 130 2.65 2.63 5.80
CA ALA A 130 3.62 3.30 4.91
C ALA A 130 3.98 4.71 5.43
N GLU A 131 3.00 5.51 5.85
CA GLU A 131 3.21 6.82 6.47
C GLU A 131 4.05 6.74 7.76
N ARG A 132 3.77 5.75 8.61
CA ARG A 132 4.53 5.49 9.85
C ARG A 132 6.02 5.21 9.57
N PHE A 133 6.35 4.54 8.47
CA PHE A 133 7.73 4.26 8.05
C PHE A 133 8.42 5.40 7.28
N GLY A 134 7.79 6.57 7.20
CA GLY A 134 8.38 7.77 6.60
C GLY A 134 8.12 7.92 5.10
N MET A 135 7.09 7.25 4.57
CA MET A 135 6.60 7.55 3.22
C MET A 135 5.76 8.83 3.23
N PRO A 136 5.88 9.69 2.20
CA PRO A 136 5.03 10.87 2.08
C PRO A 136 3.57 10.49 1.85
N SER A 137 2.66 11.36 2.31
CA SER A 137 1.22 11.26 2.11
C SER A 137 0.71 12.56 1.47
N PRO A 138 0.23 12.54 0.22
CA PRO A 138 0.21 11.38 -0.68
C PRO A 138 1.62 10.98 -1.16
N PRO A 139 1.82 9.71 -1.54
CA PRO A 139 3.03 9.28 -2.22
C PRO A 139 3.10 9.88 -3.64
N LYS A 140 4.29 9.89 -4.24
CA LYS A 140 4.51 10.48 -5.58
C LYS A 140 3.73 9.73 -6.67
N ARG A 141 3.72 8.41 -6.57
CA ARG A 141 2.95 7.47 -7.41
C ARG A 141 2.94 6.10 -6.76
N ILE A 142 1.97 5.28 -7.13
CA ILE A 142 1.93 3.87 -6.79
C ILE A 142 2.05 3.01 -8.04
N ILE A 143 2.83 1.94 -7.95
CA ILE A 143 2.89 0.88 -8.95
C ILE A 143 2.20 -0.36 -8.38
N ALA A 144 1.02 -0.69 -8.87
CA ALA A 144 0.31 -1.90 -8.50
C ALA A 144 0.71 -3.08 -9.41
N THR A 145 0.95 -4.23 -8.81
CA THR A 145 1.28 -5.49 -9.50
C THR A 145 0.60 -6.68 -8.82
N GLY A 146 0.78 -7.89 -9.36
CA GLY A 146 0.13 -9.11 -8.88
C GLY A 146 -1.27 -9.30 -9.44
N GLY A 147 -1.92 -10.42 -9.11
CA GLY A 147 -3.17 -10.85 -9.73
C GLY A 147 -4.31 -9.83 -9.54
N ALA A 148 -4.44 -9.27 -8.33
CA ALA A 148 -5.52 -8.32 -8.05
C ALA A 148 -5.31 -6.94 -8.70
N SER A 149 -4.11 -6.64 -9.22
CA SER A 149 -3.87 -5.39 -9.95
C SER A 149 -4.58 -5.31 -11.30
N ALA A 150 -5.13 -6.43 -11.79
CA ALA A 150 -6.00 -6.47 -12.97
C ALA A 150 -7.43 -5.97 -12.67
N ASN A 151 -7.84 -5.90 -11.39
CA ASN A 151 -9.17 -5.44 -11.01
C ASN A 151 -9.19 -3.92 -10.85
N HIS A 152 -9.90 -3.25 -11.76
CA HIS A 152 -9.99 -1.79 -11.80
C HIS A 152 -10.59 -1.19 -10.52
N CYS A 153 -11.55 -1.84 -9.86
CA CYS A 153 -12.15 -1.33 -8.63
C CYS A 153 -11.13 -1.23 -7.49
N ILE A 154 -10.22 -2.21 -7.39
CA ILE A 154 -9.14 -2.20 -6.40
C ILE A 154 -8.14 -1.08 -6.73
N ILE A 155 -7.72 -0.95 -7.98
CA ILE A 155 -6.78 0.09 -8.40
C ILE A 155 -7.37 1.49 -8.16
N SER A 156 -8.65 1.70 -8.44
CA SER A 156 -9.35 2.96 -8.14
C SER A 156 -9.45 3.23 -6.63
N SER A 157 -9.65 2.18 -5.83
CA SER A 157 -9.65 2.30 -4.36
C SER A 157 -8.27 2.70 -3.84
N ILE A 158 -7.19 2.12 -4.38
CA ILE A 158 -5.81 2.53 -4.07
C ILE A 158 -5.61 4.03 -4.41
N ALA A 159 -6.02 4.46 -5.60
CA ALA A 159 -5.87 5.85 -6.02
C ALA A 159 -6.63 6.83 -5.12
N SER A 160 -7.83 6.45 -4.69
CA SER A 160 -8.69 7.25 -3.82
C SER A 160 -8.22 7.27 -2.37
N ILE A 161 -7.73 6.14 -1.85
CA ILE A 161 -7.25 6.03 -0.47
C ILE A 161 -5.89 6.69 -0.32
N PHE A 162 -4.96 6.50 -1.25
CA PHE A 162 -3.61 7.08 -1.15
C PHE A 162 -3.50 8.49 -1.72
N GLY A 163 -4.45 8.92 -2.57
CA GLY A 163 -4.45 10.25 -3.17
C GLY A 163 -3.35 10.50 -4.19
N CYS A 164 -2.96 9.47 -4.94
CA CYS A 164 -1.93 9.58 -5.98
C CYS A 164 -2.27 8.76 -7.23
N ASN A 165 -1.55 9.03 -8.32
CA ASN A 165 -1.68 8.27 -9.56
C ASN A 165 -1.20 6.82 -9.36
N VAL A 166 -2.00 5.87 -9.86
CA VAL A 166 -1.69 4.44 -9.80
C VAL A 166 -1.38 3.92 -11.19
N TYR A 167 -0.23 3.28 -11.31
CA TYR A 167 0.27 2.66 -12.51
C TYR A 167 0.23 1.14 -12.36
N THR A 168 0.03 0.42 -13.45
CA THR A 168 0.17 -1.04 -13.49
C THR A 168 1.29 -1.43 -14.42
N VAL A 169 1.82 -2.65 -14.25
CA VAL A 169 2.91 -3.15 -15.10
C VAL A 169 2.61 -4.56 -15.58
N GLN A 170 2.94 -4.83 -16.84
CA GLN A 170 2.84 -6.17 -17.40
C GLN A 170 4.16 -6.93 -17.18
N ARG A 171 4.16 -7.80 -16.16
CA ARG A 171 5.21 -8.79 -15.79
C ARG A 171 6.51 -8.22 -15.20
N PRO A 172 6.72 -8.31 -13.87
CA PRO A 172 7.93 -7.85 -13.19
C PRO A 172 9.09 -8.85 -13.10
N ASP A 173 8.86 -10.12 -13.37
CA ASP A 173 9.77 -11.16 -12.89
C ASP A 173 11.02 -11.28 -13.78
N SER A 174 12.19 -11.37 -13.14
CA SER A 174 13.58 -11.46 -13.69
C SER A 174 14.21 -10.19 -14.30
N LEU A 175 13.44 -9.17 -14.70
CA LEU A 175 13.98 -7.98 -15.35
C LEU A 175 14.85 -7.12 -14.43
N GLY A 176 14.50 -7.06 -13.13
CA GLY A 176 15.26 -6.29 -12.14
C GLY A 176 16.71 -6.77 -12.00
N ALA A 177 16.93 -8.09 -11.91
CA ALA A 177 18.26 -8.68 -11.79
C ALA A 177 19.12 -8.44 -13.03
N ALA A 178 18.55 -8.64 -14.22
CA ALA A 178 19.22 -8.36 -15.49
C ALA A 178 19.62 -6.88 -15.60
N LEU A 179 18.73 -5.97 -15.19
CA LEU A 179 19.00 -4.53 -15.18
C LEU A 179 20.13 -4.18 -14.18
N ARG A 180 20.16 -4.81 -12.99
CA ARG A 180 21.25 -4.62 -12.02
C ARG A 180 22.59 -5.13 -12.54
N ALA A 181 22.62 -6.29 -13.20
CA ALA A 181 23.84 -6.84 -13.79
C ALA A 181 24.40 -5.89 -14.88
N ALA A 182 23.53 -5.42 -15.78
CA ALA A 182 23.91 -4.45 -16.80
C ALA A 182 24.37 -3.11 -16.21
N HIS A 183 23.74 -2.66 -15.12
CA HIS A 183 24.13 -1.46 -14.37
C HIS A 183 25.51 -1.60 -13.73
N GLY A 184 25.82 -2.77 -13.15
CA GLY A 184 27.15 -3.09 -12.61
C GLY A 184 28.25 -3.03 -13.66
N TRP A 185 28.01 -3.61 -14.84
CA TRP A 185 28.94 -3.51 -15.97
C TRP A 185 29.19 -2.06 -16.41
N LEU A 186 28.14 -1.23 -16.47
CA LEU A 186 28.27 0.18 -16.83
C LEU A 186 29.08 0.98 -15.81
N CYS A 187 28.85 0.76 -14.51
CA CYS A 187 29.62 1.42 -13.44
C CYS A 187 31.09 1.03 -13.53
N ASN A 188 31.39 -0.26 -13.73
CA ASN A 188 32.76 -0.74 -13.91
C ASN A 188 33.44 -0.08 -15.11
N LYS A 189 32.76 0.00 -16.27
CA LYS A 189 33.28 0.66 -17.48
C LYS A 189 33.54 2.16 -17.28
N LYS A 190 32.78 2.82 -16.41
CA LYS A 190 32.94 4.26 -16.09
C LYS A 190 33.89 4.53 -14.92
N GLY A 191 34.35 3.50 -14.22
CA GLY A 191 35.18 3.62 -13.02
C GLY A 191 34.49 4.36 -11.86
N SER A 192 33.16 4.50 -11.90
CA SER A 192 32.39 5.28 -10.92
C SER A 192 30.92 4.86 -10.91
N PHE A 193 30.21 5.18 -9.82
CA PHE A 193 28.78 4.97 -9.75
C PHE A 193 28.04 5.83 -10.78
N VAL A 194 27.14 5.21 -11.53
CA VAL A 194 26.23 5.89 -12.45
C VAL A 194 24.80 5.68 -11.96
N PRO A 195 23.92 6.70 -11.92
CA PRO A 195 22.52 6.50 -11.55
C PRO A 195 21.83 5.46 -12.44
N ILE A 196 21.09 4.53 -11.84
CA ILE A 196 20.42 3.43 -12.58
C ILE A 196 19.45 3.95 -13.65
N SER A 197 18.93 5.17 -13.48
CA SER A 197 18.02 5.82 -14.43
C SER A 197 18.62 5.95 -15.83
N ARG A 198 19.95 6.07 -15.95
CA ARG A 198 20.65 6.10 -17.23
C ARG A 198 20.52 4.81 -18.05
N MET A 199 20.09 3.71 -17.43
CA MET A 199 19.87 2.45 -18.14
C MET A 199 18.62 2.49 -19.03
N TYR A 200 17.64 3.34 -18.72
CA TYR A 200 16.32 3.28 -19.35
C TYR A 200 15.67 4.64 -19.67
N MET A 201 16.18 5.78 -19.18
CA MET A 201 15.56 7.10 -19.41
C MET A 201 15.32 7.40 -20.90
N ASP A 202 16.26 7.03 -21.79
CA ASP A 202 16.15 7.31 -23.23
C ASP A 202 15.43 6.19 -24.02
N LYS A 203 14.96 5.14 -23.34
CA LYS A 203 14.45 3.90 -23.95
C LYS A 203 13.13 3.39 -23.34
N LEU A 204 12.46 4.19 -22.51
CA LEU A 204 11.23 3.80 -21.81
C LEU A 204 10.13 3.35 -22.78
N ASP A 205 9.90 4.08 -23.87
CA ASP A 205 8.84 3.77 -24.83
C ASP A 205 9.13 2.54 -25.71
N LYS A 206 10.38 2.04 -25.68
CA LYS A 206 10.84 0.90 -26.50
C LYS A 206 11.14 -0.35 -25.68
N THR A 207 10.83 -0.35 -24.38
CA THR A 207 11.18 -1.46 -23.47
C THR A 207 9.95 -1.94 -22.69
N SER A 208 9.99 -3.18 -22.24
CA SER A 208 9.00 -3.75 -21.30
C SER A 208 9.01 -3.08 -19.92
N LEU A 209 9.85 -2.07 -19.72
CA LEU A 209 9.92 -1.26 -18.51
C LEU A 209 8.81 -0.20 -18.46
N GLY A 210 7.98 -0.01 -19.48
CA GLY A 210 6.88 0.95 -19.43
C GLY A 210 5.87 0.62 -18.33
N CYS A 211 5.58 1.58 -17.44
CA CYS A 211 4.42 1.49 -16.54
C CYS A 211 3.24 2.17 -17.24
N LYS A 212 2.08 1.53 -17.25
CA LYS A 212 0.86 2.13 -17.81
C LYS A 212 0.12 2.85 -16.69
N LEU A 213 -0.21 4.12 -16.88
CA LEU A 213 -1.12 4.81 -15.97
C LEU A 213 -2.47 4.08 -16.02
N ALA A 214 -2.92 3.58 -14.88
CA ALA A 214 -4.16 2.83 -14.77
C ALA A 214 -5.29 3.72 -14.25
N VAL A 215 -5.05 4.47 -13.17
CA VAL A 215 -6.03 5.37 -12.56
C VAL A 215 -5.33 6.64 -12.07
N TYR A 216 -5.96 7.80 -12.29
CA TYR A 216 -5.51 9.09 -11.77
C TYR A 216 -5.77 9.19 -10.26
N ALA A 217 -5.04 10.08 -9.58
CA ALA A 217 -5.28 10.40 -8.19
C ALA A 217 -6.77 10.68 -7.93
N GLY A 218 -7.27 10.16 -6.80
CA GLY A 218 -8.66 10.40 -6.40
C GLY A 218 -8.94 11.86 -6.07
N ASP A 219 -10.23 12.17 -5.95
CA ASP A 219 -10.71 13.47 -5.51
C ASP A 219 -10.15 13.86 -4.13
N GLN A 220 -9.77 15.13 -3.94
CA GLN A 220 -9.09 15.59 -2.73
C GLN A 220 -10.00 15.56 -1.50
N GLU A 221 -11.29 15.83 -1.65
CA GLU A 221 -12.26 15.74 -0.56
C GLU A 221 -12.39 14.28 -0.10
N LEU A 222 -12.43 13.36 -1.06
CA LEU A 222 -12.44 11.93 -0.80
C LEU A 222 -11.16 11.43 -0.11
N VAL A 223 -9.99 11.89 -0.57
CA VAL A 223 -8.70 11.55 0.05
C VAL A 223 -8.63 12.04 1.51
N ALA A 224 -9.17 13.22 1.80
CA ALA A 224 -9.27 13.78 3.14
C ALA A 224 -10.19 12.93 4.04
N LYS A 225 -11.35 12.52 3.52
CA LYS A 225 -12.28 11.60 4.21
C LYS A 225 -11.60 10.28 4.57
N TYR A 226 -10.86 9.67 3.63
CA TYR A 226 -10.08 8.47 3.92
C TYR A 226 -8.95 8.70 4.92
N ALA A 227 -8.34 9.90 4.95
CA ALA A 227 -7.33 10.21 5.94
C ALA A 227 -7.90 10.23 7.37
N LEU A 228 -9.12 10.73 7.56
CA LEU A 228 -9.84 10.66 8.84
C LEU A 228 -10.19 9.22 9.20
N LEU A 229 -10.76 8.47 8.25
CA LEU A 229 -11.12 7.06 8.45
C LEU A 229 -9.88 6.22 8.80
N MET A 230 -8.75 6.48 8.14
CA MET A 230 -7.47 5.83 8.41
C MET A 230 -7.02 6.08 9.85
N LYS A 231 -7.04 7.34 10.33
CA LYS A 231 -6.67 7.67 11.71
C LYS A 231 -7.53 6.88 12.70
N LYS A 232 -8.85 6.88 12.50
CA LYS A 232 -9.76 6.16 13.40
C LYS A 232 -9.55 4.64 13.36
N ARG A 233 -9.33 4.08 12.17
CA ARG A 233 -8.97 2.67 12.00
C ARG A 233 -7.71 2.32 12.78
N MET A 234 -6.67 3.18 12.77
CA MET A 234 -5.44 2.94 13.52
C MET A 234 -5.64 2.98 15.03
N GLU A 235 -6.53 3.84 15.54
CA GLU A 235 -6.91 3.82 16.96
C GLU A 235 -7.53 2.46 17.35
N ILE A 236 -8.46 1.96 16.53
CA ILE A 236 -9.08 0.65 16.73
C ILE A 236 -8.03 -0.47 16.65
N GLU A 237 -7.17 -0.44 15.63
CA GLU A 237 -6.11 -1.42 15.43
C GLU A 237 -5.16 -1.48 16.63
N ASN A 238 -4.68 -0.33 17.11
CA ASN A 238 -3.78 -0.27 18.27
C ASN A 238 -4.41 -0.90 19.51
N ARG A 239 -5.71 -0.68 19.76
CA ARG A 239 -6.42 -1.31 20.89
C ARG A 239 -6.59 -2.81 20.69
N LEU A 240 -6.85 -3.27 19.46
CA LEU A 240 -6.92 -4.69 19.14
C LEU A 240 -5.55 -5.35 19.39
N VAL A 241 -4.46 -4.73 18.97
CA VAL A 241 -3.08 -5.23 19.18
C VAL A 241 -2.75 -5.25 20.66
N GLN A 242 -3.09 -4.21 21.42
CA GLN A 242 -2.88 -4.22 22.88
C GLN A 242 -3.68 -5.34 23.58
N LYS A 243 -4.91 -5.59 23.15
CA LYS A 243 -5.81 -6.58 23.77
C LYS A 243 -5.51 -8.03 23.36
N ARG A 244 -5.09 -8.24 22.11
CA ARG A 244 -5.02 -9.58 21.48
C ARG A 244 -3.72 -9.86 20.75
N GLY A 245 -2.89 -8.84 20.56
CA GLY A 245 -1.64 -8.95 19.82
C GLY A 245 -0.63 -9.85 20.51
N ARG A 246 0.32 -10.32 19.72
CA ARG A 246 1.43 -11.15 20.19
C ARG A 246 2.70 -10.30 20.17
N TRP A 247 3.47 -10.37 21.24
CA TRP A 247 4.78 -9.72 21.38
C TRP A 247 5.86 -10.79 21.45
#